data_AF-A0A9D1AW70-F1
#
_entry.id   AF-A0A9D1AW70-F1
#
_cell.length_a   1.000
_cell.length_b   1.000
_cell.length_c   1.000
_cell.angle_alpha   90.00
_cell.angle_beta   90.00
_cell.angle_gamma   90.00
#
_symmetry.space_group_name_H-M   'P 1'
#
loop_
_entity.id
_entity.type
_entity.pdbx_description
1 polymer ?
#
loop_
_entity_poly.entity_id
_entity_poly.type
_entity_poly.pdbx_seq_one_letter_code
_entity_poly.pdbx_strand_id
1 'polypeptide(L)'
;MEYTVTAFNGDSIQIDGENWMAAMGKALAFFGIDLSEIERFTCSSSHDGAVFVEEPSGGRSWMVRPQLAGPQQIERAEPAGGAGGAGLQLAAIASANTLPDPIAGWPAQDRTPCWEDHLFELNMDLATAERDESCHLALDVVLAHVPAQGGGIACASGGVLAFVAARGPAAPQLLHRRVGPGEGLVGLCFDMQRTLLVQDAATDPHTGDLDRRAGLEPRAVLCVPILGVAGRRLGVLQLVEPTEIVFTEVHVAAAEQVSASLARALDRW
;
A
#
# COMPACT_ATOMS: atom_id res chain seq x y z
N MET A 1 0.65 4.07 -24.92
CA MET A 1 -0.30 5.12 -24.51
C MET A 1 0.53 6.35 -24.19
N GLU A 2 0.09 7.52 -24.63
CA GLU A 2 0.89 8.74 -24.48
C GLU A 2 0.56 9.40 -23.14
N TYR A 3 1.58 9.86 -22.42
CA TYR A 3 1.45 10.50 -21.12
C TYR A 3 2.18 11.84 -21.13
N THR A 4 1.65 12.82 -20.42
CA THR A 4 2.36 14.05 -20.08
C THR A 4 2.82 13.97 -18.63
N VAL A 5 4.13 14.05 -18.40
CA VAL A 5 4.71 14.16 -17.05
C VAL A 5 5.11 15.60 -16.82
N THR A 6 4.60 16.22 -15.76
CA THR A 6 4.88 17.60 -15.38
C THR A 6 5.54 17.63 -14.01
N ALA A 7 6.73 18.19 -13.90
CA ALA A 7 7.41 18.43 -12.64
C ALA A 7 6.85 19.69 -11.94
N PHE A 8 7.02 19.80 -10.62
CA PHE A 8 6.51 20.93 -9.84
C PHE A 8 7.04 22.32 -10.28
N ASN A 9 8.22 22.36 -10.87
CA ASN A 9 8.79 23.59 -11.44
C ASN A 9 8.10 24.05 -12.75
N GLY A 10 7.13 23.28 -13.25
CA GLY A 10 6.37 23.56 -14.47
C GLY A 10 6.93 22.90 -15.73
N ASP A 11 8.12 22.29 -15.67
CA ASP A 11 8.69 21.57 -16.82
C ASP A 11 7.84 20.34 -17.14
N SER A 12 7.61 20.09 -18.43
CA SER A 12 6.79 18.96 -18.86
C SER A 12 7.36 18.26 -20.09
N ILE A 13 7.10 16.95 -20.17
CA ILE A 13 7.46 16.11 -21.29
C ILE A 13 6.29 15.19 -21.66
N GLN A 14 6.06 15.04 -22.96
CA GLN A 14 5.19 14.01 -23.51
C GLN A 14 6.00 12.76 -23.83
N ILE A 15 5.51 11.61 -23.37
CA ILE A 15 6.24 10.36 -23.52
C ILE A 15 5.30 9.17 -23.64
N ASP A 16 5.64 8.25 -24.54
CA ASP A 16 4.94 6.99 -24.69
C ASP A 16 5.34 6.01 -23.59
N GLY A 17 4.32 5.42 -22.96
CA GLY A 17 4.45 4.37 -21.95
C GLY A 17 3.42 3.27 -22.16
N GLU A 18 3.75 2.06 -21.70
CA GLU A 18 2.77 0.99 -21.54
C GLU A 18 1.80 1.31 -20.38
N ASN A 19 2.27 2.10 -19.41
CA ASN A 19 1.52 2.68 -18.31
C ASN A 19 2.16 4.01 -17.88
N TRP A 20 1.52 4.74 -16.96
CA TRP A 20 2.01 6.05 -16.51
C TRP A 20 3.36 5.98 -15.80
N MET A 21 3.75 4.84 -15.22
CA MET A 21 5.07 4.67 -14.60
C MET A 21 6.18 4.34 -15.57
N ALA A 22 5.92 3.59 -16.63
CA ALA A 22 6.86 3.46 -17.74
C ALA A 22 7.11 4.84 -18.39
N ALA A 23 6.07 5.66 -18.49
CA ALA A 23 6.21 7.05 -18.89
C ALA A 23 7.01 7.86 -17.85
N MET A 24 6.68 7.75 -16.57
CA MET A 24 7.36 8.44 -15.48
C MET A 24 8.85 8.11 -15.41
N GLY A 25 9.22 6.83 -15.44
CA GLY A 25 10.61 6.39 -15.38
C GLY A 25 11.45 6.94 -16.53
N LYS A 26 10.86 7.00 -17.74
CA LYS A 26 11.51 7.65 -18.88
C LYS A 26 11.56 9.19 -18.72
N ALA A 27 10.53 9.79 -18.12
CA ALA A 27 10.49 11.23 -17.87
C ALA A 27 11.48 11.67 -16.78
N LEU A 28 11.71 10.87 -15.74
CA LEU A 28 12.71 11.16 -14.71
C LEU A 28 14.11 11.28 -15.29
N ALA A 29 14.47 10.42 -16.24
CA ALA A 29 15.73 10.54 -16.98
C ALA A 29 15.81 11.87 -17.76
N PHE A 30 14.69 12.37 -18.30
CA PHE A 30 14.63 13.69 -18.92
C PHE A 30 14.82 14.84 -17.93
N PHE A 31 14.28 14.70 -16.71
CA PHE A 31 14.51 15.66 -15.62
C PHE A 31 15.90 15.53 -14.97
N GLY A 32 16.78 14.67 -15.50
CA GLY A 32 18.13 14.45 -15.00
C GLY A 32 18.16 13.71 -13.66
N ILE A 33 17.12 12.92 -13.37
CA ILE A 33 16.98 12.19 -12.12
C ILE A 33 17.12 10.70 -12.41
N ASP A 34 18.06 10.07 -11.73
CA ASP A 34 18.22 8.64 -11.77
C ASP A 34 17.21 7.98 -10.82
N LEU A 35 16.45 7.01 -11.31
CA LEU A 35 15.52 6.21 -10.51
C LEU A 35 16.20 5.47 -9.36
N SER A 36 17.51 5.19 -9.47
CA SER A 36 18.29 4.59 -8.39
C SER A 36 18.51 5.53 -7.20
N GLU A 37 18.41 6.85 -7.40
CA GLU A 37 18.50 7.85 -6.33
C GLU A 37 17.20 7.98 -5.53
N ILE A 38 16.08 7.48 -6.06
CA ILE A 38 14.78 7.60 -5.41
C ILE A 38 14.45 6.31 -4.66
N GLU A 39 14.51 6.37 -3.33
CA GLU A 39 14.18 5.25 -2.46
C GLU A 39 12.68 4.96 -2.41
N ARG A 40 11.83 6.01 -2.45
CA ARG A 40 10.38 5.87 -2.27
C ARG A 40 9.57 6.88 -3.08
N PHE A 41 8.38 6.44 -3.53
CA PHE A 41 7.34 7.29 -4.08
C PHE A 41 6.05 7.18 -3.25
N THR A 42 5.33 8.29 -3.12
CA THR A 42 3.92 8.32 -2.72
C THR A 42 3.10 8.72 -3.93
N CYS A 43 2.05 7.95 -4.22
CA CYS A 43 1.24 8.15 -5.41
C CYS A 43 -0.21 8.37 -5.00
N SER A 44 -0.83 9.43 -5.53
CA SER A 44 -2.26 9.66 -5.39
C SER A 44 -2.86 9.92 -6.76
N SER A 45 -3.90 9.17 -7.10
CA SER A 45 -4.63 9.33 -8.36
C SER A 45 -5.78 10.34 -8.17
N SER A 46 -6.07 11.10 -9.23
CA SER A 46 -7.20 12.01 -9.33
C SER A 46 -8.26 11.45 -10.27
N HIS A 47 -9.51 11.92 -10.10
CA HIS A 47 -10.69 11.49 -10.84
C HIS A 47 -10.58 11.67 -12.37
N ASP A 48 -9.66 12.51 -12.84
CA ASP A 48 -9.38 12.77 -14.25
C ASP A 48 -8.30 11.83 -14.83
N GLY A 49 -7.86 10.83 -14.05
CA GLY A 49 -6.81 9.89 -14.42
C GLY A 49 -5.39 10.44 -14.25
N ALA A 50 -5.23 11.65 -13.70
CA ALA A 50 -3.92 12.17 -13.34
C ALA A 50 -3.36 11.42 -12.11
N VAL A 51 -2.08 11.07 -12.14
CA VAL A 51 -1.37 10.50 -11.00
C VAL A 51 -0.39 11.53 -10.48
N PHE A 52 -0.58 11.93 -9.23
CA PHE A 52 0.37 12.75 -8.51
C PHE A 52 1.39 11.83 -7.84
N VAL A 53 2.67 12.13 -8.03
CA VAL A 53 3.79 11.34 -7.56
C VAL A 53 4.68 12.25 -6.77
N GLU A 54 4.92 11.91 -5.52
CA GLU A 54 5.82 12.63 -4.62
C GLU A 54 6.97 11.73 -4.21
N GLU A 55 8.13 12.33 -4.02
CA GLU A 55 9.27 11.72 -3.35
C GLU A 55 9.42 12.38 -1.97
N PRO A 56 8.98 11.71 -0.89
CA PRO A 56 8.98 12.31 0.45
C PRO A 56 10.37 12.69 0.95
N SER A 57 11.40 11.89 0.59
CA SER A 57 12.79 12.10 1.00
C SER A 57 13.46 13.28 0.31
N GLY A 58 13.09 13.55 -0.95
CA GLY A 58 13.69 14.60 -1.79
C GLY A 58 12.84 15.86 -1.92
N GLY A 59 11.58 15.84 -1.46
CA GLY A 59 10.63 16.95 -1.60
C GLY A 59 10.24 17.26 -3.05
N ARG A 60 10.53 16.34 -3.99
CA ARG A 60 10.19 16.47 -5.41
C ARG A 60 8.80 15.92 -5.67
N SER A 61 8.08 16.53 -6.60
CA SER A 61 6.76 16.05 -7.01
C SER A 61 6.51 16.25 -8.50
N TRP A 62 5.67 15.36 -9.03
CA TRP A 62 5.31 15.30 -10.42
C TRP A 62 3.84 14.94 -10.57
N MET A 63 3.26 15.35 -11.68
CA MET A 63 1.93 14.94 -12.11
C MET A 63 2.04 14.23 -13.45
N VAL A 64 1.51 13.02 -13.54
CA VAL A 64 1.47 12.23 -14.76
C VAL A 64 0.05 12.16 -15.26
N ARG A 65 -0.22 12.65 -16.47
CA ARG A 65 -1.55 12.67 -17.07
C ARG A 65 -1.58 11.79 -18.32
N PRO A 66 -2.51 10.83 -18.44
CA PRO A 66 -2.74 10.15 -19.71
C PRO A 66 -3.30 11.14 -20.72
N GLN A 67 -2.80 11.11 -21.94
CA GLN A 67 -3.38 11.85 -23.05
C GLN A 67 -4.59 11.06 -23.55
N LEU A 68 -5.78 11.45 -23.09
CA LEU A 68 -7.04 10.90 -23.59
C LEU A 68 -7.16 11.20 -25.09
N ALA A 69 -7.41 10.18 -25.90
CA ALA A 69 -7.86 10.36 -27.27
C ALA A 69 -9.11 11.27 -27.25
N GLY A 70 -9.21 12.18 -28.23
CA GLY A 70 -10.14 13.32 -28.25
C GLY A 70 -11.60 13.04 -27.83
N PRO A 71 -12.34 14.09 -27.45
CA PRO A 71 -13.47 14.00 -26.53
C PRO A 71 -14.61 13.13 -27.07
N GLN A 72 -14.95 12.06 -26.34
CA GLN A 72 -16.31 11.52 -26.35
C GLN A 72 -17.13 12.29 -25.31
N GLN A 73 -18.16 13.00 -25.79
CA GLN A 73 -19.12 13.72 -24.96
C GLN A 73 -19.76 12.78 -23.93
N ILE A 74 -19.53 13.05 -22.65
CA ILE A 74 -20.34 12.50 -21.55
C ILE A 74 -21.43 13.54 -21.26
N GLU A 75 -22.68 13.19 -21.57
CA GLU A 75 -23.86 13.98 -21.22
C GLU A 75 -23.95 14.17 -19.70
N ARG A 76 -24.11 15.42 -19.28
CA ARG A 76 -24.34 15.82 -17.88
C ARG A 76 -25.74 15.37 -17.44
N ALA A 77 -25.81 14.60 -16.37
CA ALA A 77 -27.02 14.46 -15.57
C ALA A 77 -27.00 15.50 -14.42
N GLU A 78 -28.07 16.28 -14.31
CA GLU A 78 -28.28 17.30 -13.27
C GLU A 78 -28.53 16.68 -11.88
N PRO A 79 -28.15 17.35 -10.78
CA PRO A 79 -28.45 16.90 -9.43
C PRO A 79 -29.86 17.32 -9.00
N ALA A 80 -30.65 16.35 -8.51
CA ALA A 80 -31.91 16.61 -7.82
C ALA A 80 -31.62 17.10 -6.39
N GLY A 81 -32.17 18.27 -6.06
CA GLY A 81 -32.05 18.90 -4.74
C GLY A 81 -32.92 18.25 -3.65
N GLY A 82 -32.60 18.59 -2.40
CA GLY A 82 -33.42 18.26 -1.24
C GLY A 82 -32.75 18.64 0.08
N ALA A 83 -33.03 19.86 0.55
CA ALA A 83 -32.64 20.36 1.87
C ALA A 83 -33.51 19.73 2.98
N GLY A 84 -32.93 19.56 4.18
CA GLY A 84 -33.68 19.19 5.39
C GLY A 84 -32.77 19.10 6.61
N GLY A 85 -32.66 20.21 7.36
CA GLY A 85 -31.90 20.28 8.60
C GLY A 85 -32.69 19.81 9.83
N ALA A 86 -31.96 19.25 10.80
CA ALA A 86 -32.27 19.17 12.23
C ALA A 86 -30.91 18.91 12.92
N GLY A 87 -30.37 19.77 13.78
CA GLY A 87 -30.98 20.29 15.00
C GLY A 87 -30.63 19.37 16.17
N LEU A 88 -29.36 19.36 16.62
CA LEU A 88 -28.94 18.65 17.83
C LEU A 88 -28.46 19.65 18.88
N GLN A 89 -29.11 19.56 20.03
CA GLN A 89 -29.15 20.53 21.11
C GLN A 89 -28.13 20.16 22.18
N LEU A 90 -27.28 21.10 22.56
CA LEU A 90 -26.32 20.99 23.66
C LEU A 90 -27.09 21.01 25.01
N ALA A 91 -26.91 19.99 25.85
CA ALA A 91 -27.43 20.01 27.22
C ALA A 91 -26.40 19.49 28.25
N ALA A 92 -26.03 20.44 29.11
CA ALA A 92 -25.73 20.34 30.54
C ALA A 92 -24.56 19.45 31.03
N ILE A 93 -23.54 20.16 31.54
CA ILE A 93 -22.47 19.68 32.42
C ILE A 93 -22.92 19.83 33.87
N ALA A 94 -22.84 18.75 34.65
CA ALA A 94 -22.66 18.70 36.11
C ALA A 94 -22.54 17.20 36.49
N SER A 95 -21.83 16.72 37.51
CA SER A 95 -20.74 17.15 38.38
C SER A 95 -20.45 15.93 39.28
N ALA A 96 -19.18 15.59 39.46
CA ALA A 96 -18.60 14.81 40.56
C ALA A 96 -19.18 13.41 40.88
N ASN A 97 -18.38 12.36 40.59
CA ASN A 97 -18.14 11.33 41.59
C ASN A 97 -16.69 10.82 41.47
N THR A 98 -16.09 10.64 42.65
CA THR A 98 -14.69 10.45 42.99
C THR A 98 -14.02 9.29 42.24
N LEU A 99 -12.84 9.54 41.66
CA LEU A 99 -12.00 8.51 41.06
C LEU A 99 -11.37 7.61 42.14
N PRO A 100 -11.50 6.27 42.07
CA PRO A 100 -10.68 5.37 42.85
C PRO A 100 -9.23 5.31 42.31
N ASP A 101 -8.29 4.98 43.19
CA ASP A 101 -6.84 4.91 42.96
C ASP A 101 -6.46 4.12 41.67
N PRO A 102 -5.63 4.65 40.74
CA PRO A 102 -5.56 4.10 39.37
C PRO A 102 -4.80 2.78 39.20
N ILE A 103 -4.22 2.20 40.27
CA ILE A 103 -3.19 1.15 40.13
C ILE A 103 -3.41 -0.06 41.07
N ALA A 104 -4.65 -0.34 41.49
CA ALA A 104 -4.95 -1.52 42.29
C ALA A 104 -6.02 -2.38 41.59
N GLY A 105 -5.58 -3.34 40.77
CA GLY A 105 -6.44 -4.41 40.25
C GLY A 105 -6.53 -4.56 38.72
N TRP A 106 -5.65 -3.92 37.94
CA TRP A 106 -5.61 -4.17 36.49
C TRP A 106 -5.12 -5.61 36.24
N PRO A 107 -5.91 -6.50 35.59
CA PRO A 107 -5.40 -7.79 35.16
C PRO A 107 -4.25 -7.53 34.19
N ALA A 108 -3.14 -8.28 34.31
CA ALA A 108 -1.96 -8.12 33.45
C ALA A 108 -2.40 -7.84 32.01
N GLN A 109 -2.16 -6.60 31.55
CA GLN A 109 -2.53 -6.16 30.22
C GLN A 109 -2.01 -7.21 29.23
N ASP A 110 -2.87 -7.70 28.33
CA ASP A 110 -2.43 -8.28 27.07
C ASP A 110 -1.65 -7.16 26.35
N ARG A 111 -0.35 -7.09 26.66
CA ARG A 111 0.57 -6.17 26.04
C ARG A 111 0.96 -6.87 24.74
N THR A 112 0.42 -6.41 23.62
CA THR A 112 1.11 -6.63 22.34
C THR A 112 2.58 -6.30 22.60
N PRO A 113 3.52 -7.24 22.39
CA PRO A 113 4.92 -7.00 22.66
C PRO A 113 5.37 -5.75 21.94
N CYS A 114 6.31 -4.99 22.51
CA CYS A 114 6.78 -3.80 21.82
C CYS A 114 7.39 -4.19 20.46
N TRP A 115 7.28 -3.30 19.48
CA TRP A 115 7.69 -3.57 18.10
C TRP A 115 9.08 -4.22 17.98
N GLU A 116 10.04 -3.72 18.76
CA GLU A 116 11.43 -4.19 18.76
C GLU A 116 11.56 -5.65 19.23
N ASP A 117 10.83 -6.03 20.29
CA ASP A 117 10.82 -7.40 20.82
C ASP A 117 10.19 -8.36 19.80
N HIS A 118 9.04 -8.00 19.23
CA HIS A 118 8.35 -8.84 18.24
C HIS A 118 9.14 -8.98 16.92
N LEU A 119 9.85 -7.94 16.49
CA LEU A 119 10.79 -8.04 15.37
C LEU A 119 11.96 -8.96 15.69
N PHE A 120 12.50 -8.89 16.91
CA PHE A 120 13.59 -9.75 17.33
C PHE A 120 13.16 -11.22 17.35
N GLU A 121 12.00 -11.51 17.93
CA GLU A 121 11.38 -12.84 17.94
C GLU A 121 11.12 -13.34 16.52
N LEU A 122 10.51 -12.50 15.66
CA LEU A 122 10.33 -12.82 14.24
C LEU A 122 11.65 -13.23 13.59
N ASN A 123 12.73 -12.48 13.82
CA ASN A 123 14.03 -12.80 13.25
C ASN A 123 14.60 -14.14 13.73
N MET A 124 14.36 -14.50 14.99
CA MET A 124 14.74 -15.81 15.51
C MET A 124 13.94 -16.93 14.84
N ASP A 125 12.62 -16.77 14.74
CA ASP A 125 11.76 -17.78 14.13
C ASP A 125 12.08 -17.97 12.64
N LEU A 126 12.21 -16.86 11.91
CA LEU A 126 12.60 -16.82 10.48
C LEU A 126 13.97 -17.46 10.20
N ALA A 127 14.86 -17.56 11.19
CA ALA A 127 16.17 -18.19 11.00
C ALA A 127 16.05 -19.71 10.79
N THR A 128 14.97 -20.32 11.31
CA THR A 128 14.77 -21.79 11.28
C THR A 128 13.54 -22.22 10.48
N ALA A 129 12.60 -21.32 10.23
CA ALA A 129 11.37 -21.60 9.51
C ALA A 129 11.59 -21.99 8.03
N GLU A 130 10.67 -22.82 7.53
CA GLU A 130 10.57 -23.12 6.09
C GLU A 130 10.03 -21.91 5.30
N ARG A 131 10.09 -21.99 3.96
CA ARG A 131 9.74 -20.88 3.07
C ARG A 131 8.32 -20.34 3.29
N ASP A 132 7.33 -21.22 3.31
CA ASP A 132 5.91 -20.84 3.42
C ASP A 132 5.57 -20.39 4.85
N GLU A 133 6.12 -21.08 5.85
CA GLU A 133 6.01 -20.71 7.26
C GLU A 133 6.58 -19.31 7.54
N SER A 134 7.74 -18.99 6.94
CA SER A 134 8.34 -17.66 7.04
C SER A 134 7.39 -16.56 6.57
N CYS A 135 6.63 -16.81 5.51
CA CYS A 135 5.66 -15.86 4.99
C CYS A 135 4.46 -15.68 5.94
N HIS A 136 3.99 -16.75 6.57
CA HIS A 136 2.94 -16.66 7.57
C HIS A 136 3.38 -15.89 8.82
N LEU A 137 4.55 -16.20 9.36
CA LEU A 137 5.11 -15.52 10.53
C LEU A 137 5.27 -14.01 10.29
N ALA A 138 5.86 -13.65 9.15
CA ALA A 138 6.03 -12.25 8.76
C ALA A 138 4.68 -11.52 8.64
N LEU A 139 3.68 -12.16 8.00
CA LEU A 139 2.34 -11.58 7.85
C LEU A 139 1.64 -11.38 9.20
N ASP A 140 1.77 -12.35 10.12
CA ASP A 140 1.16 -12.26 11.44
C ASP A 140 1.79 -11.14 12.28
N VAL A 141 3.12 -11.00 12.24
CA VAL A 141 3.82 -9.93 12.98
C VAL A 141 3.47 -8.55 12.44
N VAL A 142 3.43 -8.34 11.12
CA VAL A 142 3.06 -7.01 10.59
C VAL A 142 1.61 -6.66 10.92
N LEU A 143 0.67 -7.62 10.88
CA LEU A 143 -0.74 -7.37 11.18
C LEU A 143 -1.02 -7.17 12.68
N ALA A 144 -0.12 -7.62 13.56
CA ALA A 144 -0.19 -7.31 14.98
C ALA A 144 0.15 -5.85 15.30
N HIS A 145 0.87 -5.16 14.40
CA HIS A 145 1.42 -3.82 14.62
C HIS A 145 0.91 -2.75 13.65
N VAL A 146 0.44 -3.16 12.48
CA VAL A 146 -0.15 -2.28 11.47
C VAL A 146 -1.66 -2.50 11.46
N PRO A 147 -2.48 -1.44 11.65
CA PRO A 147 -3.94 -1.56 11.70
C PRO A 147 -4.52 -1.79 10.30
N ALA A 148 -4.43 -3.03 9.81
CA ALA A 148 -4.99 -3.46 8.54
C ALA A 148 -6.05 -4.55 8.77
N GLN A 149 -7.16 -4.48 8.03
CA GLN A 149 -8.23 -5.48 8.10
C GLN A 149 -7.80 -6.82 7.50
N GLY A 150 -6.82 -6.79 6.61
CA GLY A 150 -6.22 -7.98 6.03
C GLY A 150 -4.94 -7.68 5.28
N GLY A 151 -4.36 -8.74 4.74
CA GLY A 151 -3.14 -8.65 3.97
C GLY A 151 -2.74 -10.01 3.41
N GLY A 152 -1.68 -10.01 2.61
CA GLY A 152 -1.12 -11.22 2.05
C GLY A 152 0.32 -11.06 1.62
N ILE A 153 0.99 -12.20 1.47
CA ILE A 153 2.34 -12.29 0.92
C ILE A 153 2.26 -13.07 -0.38
N ALA A 154 2.65 -12.41 -1.46
CA ALA A 154 2.76 -13.01 -2.78
C ALA A 154 4.23 -13.28 -3.12
N CYS A 155 4.59 -14.53 -3.34
CA CYS A 155 5.95 -14.94 -3.71
C CYS A 155 6.08 -15.13 -5.22
N ALA A 156 7.23 -14.74 -5.75
CA ALA A 156 7.58 -14.97 -7.15
C ALA A 156 8.02 -16.42 -7.38
N SER A 157 7.42 -17.06 -8.38
CA SER A 157 7.81 -18.38 -8.87
C SER A 157 7.45 -18.53 -10.35
N GLY A 158 8.43 -18.84 -11.20
CA GLY A 158 8.19 -19.10 -12.62
C GLY A 158 7.60 -17.91 -13.40
N GLY A 159 7.95 -16.68 -13.04
CA GLY A 159 7.50 -15.46 -13.72
C GLY A 159 6.10 -14.97 -13.32
N VAL A 160 5.47 -15.61 -12.33
CA VAL A 160 4.19 -15.18 -11.75
C VAL A 160 4.31 -15.04 -10.23
N LEU A 161 3.47 -14.18 -9.66
CA LEU A 161 3.31 -14.04 -8.21
C LEU A 161 2.16 -14.92 -7.74
N ALA A 162 2.37 -15.68 -6.67
CA ALA A 162 1.33 -16.48 -6.03
C ALA A 162 1.25 -16.14 -4.55
N PHE A 163 0.03 -15.92 -4.04
CA PHE A 163 -0.18 -15.68 -2.61
C PHE A 163 0.06 -16.98 -1.84
N VAL A 164 1.05 -16.95 -0.94
CA VAL A 164 1.41 -18.08 -0.08
C VAL A 164 0.83 -17.92 1.33
N ALA A 165 0.64 -16.67 1.78
CA ALA A 165 0.00 -16.34 3.04
C ALA A 165 -1.05 -15.25 2.83
N ALA A 166 -2.18 -15.36 3.52
CA ALA A 166 -3.22 -14.34 3.55
C ALA A 166 -3.97 -14.33 4.89
N ARG A 167 -4.49 -13.15 5.27
CA ARG A 167 -5.31 -12.92 6.47
C ARG A 167 -6.44 -11.94 6.16
N GLY A 168 -7.46 -11.94 7.00
CA GLY A 168 -8.64 -11.10 6.88
C GLY A 168 -9.72 -11.67 5.96
N PRO A 169 -10.81 -10.92 5.73
CA PRO A 169 -12.00 -11.42 5.02
C PRO A 169 -11.73 -11.88 3.58
N ALA A 170 -10.69 -11.34 2.97
CA ALA A 170 -10.22 -11.61 1.61
C ALA A 170 -9.39 -12.91 1.46
N ALA A 171 -8.93 -13.49 2.57
CA ALA A 171 -7.90 -14.53 2.53
C ALA A 171 -8.27 -15.77 1.68
N PRO A 172 -9.50 -16.31 1.74
CA PRO A 172 -9.87 -17.47 0.93
C PRO A 172 -9.74 -17.21 -0.59
N GLN A 173 -10.05 -16.00 -1.05
CA GLN A 173 -9.98 -15.63 -2.46
C GLN A 173 -8.53 -15.34 -2.89
N LEU A 174 -7.72 -14.77 -2.01
CA LEU A 174 -6.31 -14.44 -2.30
C LEU A 174 -5.43 -15.69 -2.47
N LEU A 175 -5.57 -16.70 -1.61
CA LEU A 175 -4.71 -17.90 -1.65
C LEU A 175 -4.83 -18.72 -2.95
N HIS A 176 -5.89 -18.53 -3.74
CA HIS A 176 -6.08 -19.21 -5.02
C HIS A 176 -5.65 -18.37 -6.23
N ARG A 177 -5.12 -17.17 -6.01
CA ARG A 177 -4.80 -16.22 -7.07
C ARG A 177 -3.33 -16.28 -7.49
N ARG A 178 -3.13 -16.10 -8.80
CA ARG A 178 -1.84 -15.78 -9.40
C ARG A 178 -1.93 -14.40 -10.05
N VAL A 179 -0.86 -13.64 -9.93
CA VAL A 179 -0.77 -12.26 -10.42
C VAL A 179 0.40 -12.18 -11.39
N GLY A 180 0.16 -11.66 -12.58
CA GLY A 180 1.21 -11.38 -13.55
C GLY A 180 2.07 -10.18 -13.14
N PRO A 181 3.31 -10.06 -13.67
CA PRO A 181 4.06 -8.81 -13.62
C PRO A 181 3.21 -7.64 -14.15
N GLY A 182 3.23 -6.49 -13.48
CA GLY A 182 2.47 -5.29 -13.85
C GLY A 182 0.95 -5.38 -13.62
N GLU A 183 0.42 -6.50 -13.14
CA GLU A 183 -1.01 -6.68 -12.90
C GLU A 183 -1.40 -6.24 -11.48
N GLY A 184 -2.27 -5.22 -11.40
CA GLY A 184 -2.71 -4.64 -10.14
C GLY A 184 -1.58 -4.02 -9.31
N LEU A 185 -1.89 -3.52 -8.11
CA LEU A 185 -0.90 -2.88 -7.23
C LEU A 185 0.22 -3.83 -6.79
N VAL A 186 -0.08 -5.12 -6.67
CA VAL A 186 0.91 -6.15 -6.28
C VAL A 186 1.92 -6.40 -7.40
N GLY A 187 1.48 -6.65 -8.64
CA GLY A 187 2.38 -6.83 -9.78
C GLY A 187 3.18 -5.56 -10.08
N LEU A 188 2.56 -4.39 -9.89
CA LEU A 188 3.18 -3.09 -10.06
C LEU A 188 4.30 -2.83 -9.04
N CYS A 189 4.04 -3.09 -7.76
CA CYS A 189 5.04 -3.01 -6.69
C CYS A 189 6.23 -3.95 -6.95
N PHE A 190 5.94 -5.19 -7.37
CA PHE A 190 6.95 -6.19 -7.70
C PHE A 190 7.89 -5.73 -8.81
N ASP A 191 7.34 -5.16 -9.89
CA ASP A 191 8.16 -4.76 -11.04
C ASP A 191 9.05 -3.56 -10.75
N MET A 192 8.56 -2.61 -9.97
CA MET A 192 9.31 -1.39 -9.67
C MET A 192 10.29 -1.52 -8.52
N GLN A 193 10.11 -2.52 -7.66
CA GLN A 193 10.90 -2.65 -6.44
C GLN A 193 10.77 -1.40 -5.56
N ARG A 194 9.56 -0.85 -5.48
CA ARG A 194 9.22 0.33 -4.67
C ARG A 194 7.96 0.08 -3.85
N THR A 195 7.96 0.59 -2.63
CA THR A 195 6.78 0.62 -1.76
C THR A 195 5.72 1.52 -2.38
N LEU A 196 4.48 1.02 -2.46
CA LEU A 196 3.32 1.75 -2.95
C LEU A 196 2.32 1.93 -1.82
N LEU A 197 1.99 3.18 -1.53
CA LEU A 197 0.95 3.54 -0.60
C LEU A 197 -0.17 4.27 -1.35
N VAL A 198 -1.31 3.60 -1.48
CA VAL A 198 -2.50 4.12 -2.16
C VAL A 198 -3.59 4.34 -1.11
N GLN A 199 -3.96 5.59 -0.85
CA GLN A 199 -4.92 5.96 0.20
C GLN A 199 -6.38 6.01 -0.29
N ASP A 200 -6.58 6.02 -1.61
CA ASP A 200 -7.89 5.96 -2.27
C ASP A 200 -7.81 4.95 -3.41
N ALA A 201 -7.84 3.67 -3.06
CA ALA A 201 -7.73 2.59 -4.03
C ALA A 201 -9.01 2.41 -4.86
N ALA A 202 -10.16 2.95 -4.41
CA ALA A 202 -11.41 2.88 -5.19
C ALA A 202 -11.34 3.72 -6.47
N THR A 203 -10.62 4.85 -6.44
CA THR A 203 -10.45 5.73 -7.59
C THR A 203 -9.14 5.47 -8.36
N ASP A 204 -8.27 4.61 -7.85
CA ASP A 204 -6.98 4.33 -8.47
C ASP A 204 -7.09 3.39 -9.67
N PRO A 205 -6.65 3.81 -10.87
CA PRO A 205 -6.74 3.00 -12.09
C PRO A 205 -5.84 1.75 -12.07
N HIS A 206 -4.90 1.66 -11.13
CA HIS A 206 -3.99 0.53 -10.91
C HIS A 206 -4.47 -0.44 -9.83
N THR A 207 -5.53 -0.09 -9.10
CA THR A 207 -6.36 -1.08 -8.42
C THR A 207 -7.00 -1.94 -9.50
N GLY A 208 -6.26 -2.97 -9.88
CA GLY A 208 -6.60 -3.82 -11.00
C GLY A 208 -7.92 -4.53 -10.74
N ASP A 209 -8.48 -5.06 -11.83
CA ASP A 209 -9.60 -6.01 -11.81
C ASP A 209 -9.42 -7.16 -10.80
N LEU A 210 -8.19 -7.45 -10.36
CA LEU A 210 -7.86 -8.44 -9.36
C LEU A 210 -8.63 -8.20 -8.05
N ASP A 211 -8.55 -7.02 -7.44
CA ASP A 211 -9.20 -6.73 -6.16
C ASP A 211 -10.73 -6.70 -6.35
N ARG A 212 -11.23 -6.01 -7.39
CA ARG A 212 -12.66 -5.97 -7.73
C ARG A 212 -13.26 -7.36 -7.99
N ARG A 213 -12.57 -8.24 -8.72
CA ARG A 213 -13.03 -9.62 -8.98
C ARG A 213 -12.89 -10.54 -7.78
N ALA A 214 -12.08 -10.18 -6.78
CA ALA A 214 -12.05 -10.85 -5.48
C ALA A 214 -13.17 -10.34 -4.54
N GLY A 215 -13.97 -9.36 -4.98
CA GLY A 215 -15.01 -8.70 -4.18
C GLY A 215 -14.43 -7.70 -3.19
N LEU A 216 -13.20 -7.24 -3.41
CA LEU A 216 -12.46 -6.32 -2.56
C LEU A 216 -12.45 -4.96 -3.23
N GLU A 217 -13.07 -3.98 -2.57
CA GLU A 217 -12.91 -2.57 -2.88
C GLU A 217 -12.30 -1.89 -1.64
N PRO A 218 -11.03 -2.19 -1.32
CA PRO A 218 -10.38 -1.58 -0.17
C PRO A 218 -10.27 -0.08 -0.41
N ARG A 219 -10.45 0.72 0.65
CA ARG A 219 -10.25 2.18 0.59
C ARG A 219 -8.78 2.51 0.42
N ALA A 220 -7.88 1.77 1.08
CA ALA A 220 -6.45 1.98 0.98
C ALA A 220 -5.68 0.66 0.92
N VAL A 221 -4.55 0.69 0.22
CA VAL A 221 -3.66 -0.45 -0.01
C VAL A 221 -2.21 -0.02 0.18
N LEU A 222 -1.44 -0.82 0.93
CA LEU A 222 0.00 -0.68 1.09
C LEU A 222 0.68 -1.93 0.53
N CYS A 223 1.50 -1.77 -0.51
CA CYS A 223 2.32 -2.82 -1.08
C CYS A 223 3.80 -2.54 -0.83
N VAL A 224 4.53 -3.49 -0.27
CA VAL A 224 5.96 -3.41 0.01
C VAL A 224 6.67 -4.55 -0.73
N PRO A 225 7.71 -4.26 -1.54
CA PRO A 225 8.44 -5.29 -2.26
C PRO A 225 9.31 -6.10 -1.28
N ILE A 226 9.42 -7.41 -1.53
CA ILE A 226 10.33 -8.29 -0.80
C ILE A 226 11.55 -8.50 -1.68
N LEU A 227 12.65 -7.83 -1.31
CA LEU A 227 13.87 -7.75 -2.12
C LEU A 227 15.03 -8.46 -1.42
N GLY A 228 15.52 -9.51 -2.08
CA GLY A 228 16.71 -10.24 -1.65
C GLY A 228 18.02 -9.55 -2.02
N VAL A 229 19.12 -10.26 -1.77
CA VAL A 229 20.48 -9.82 -2.08
C VAL A 229 20.59 -9.41 -3.55
N ALA A 230 21.31 -8.31 -3.79
CA ALA A 230 21.51 -7.71 -5.11
C ALA A 230 20.20 -7.36 -5.86
N GLY A 231 19.13 -7.04 -5.11
CA GLY A 231 17.86 -6.60 -5.70
C GLY A 231 17.05 -7.73 -6.33
N ARG A 232 17.31 -8.99 -5.97
CA ARG A 232 16.51 -10.13 -6.41
C ARG A 232 15.06 -9.95 -5.94
N ARG A 233 14.10 -10.00 -6.87
CA ARG A 233 12.67 -9.83 -6.57
C ARG A 233 12.08 -11.14 -6.04
N LEU A 234 11.79 -11.21 -4.75
CA LEU A 234 11.30 -12.43 -4.09
C LEU A 234 9.77 -12.46 -3.97
N GLY A 235 9.13 -11.29 -3.90
CA GLY A 235 7.70 -11.20 -3.73
C GLY A 235 7.23 -9.80 -3.34
N VAL A 236 6.00 -9.72 -2.81
CA VAL A 236 5.37 -8.50 -2.31
C VAL A 236 4.57 -8.84 -1.05
N LEU A 237 4.68 -7.97 -0.05
CA LEU A 237 3.81 -7.91 1.12
C LEU A 237 2.72 -6.86 0.83
N GLN A 238 1.45 -7.25 0.93
CA GLN A 238 0.31 -6.37 0.73
C GLN A 238 -0.51 -6.27 2.02
N LEU A 239 -0.86 -5.06 2.41
CA LEU A 239 -1.83 -4.76 3.47
C LEU A 239 -2.99 -3.98 2.86
N VAL A 240 -4.22 -4.29 3.28
CA VAL A 240 -5.43 -3.69 2.72
C VAL A 240 -6.36 -3.22 3.83
N GLU A 241 -7.10 -2.16 3.50
CA GLU A 241 -8.16 -1.55 4.31
C GLU A 241 -7.71 -1.29 5.76
N PRO A 242 -7.20 -0.08 6.05
CA PRO A 242 -6.80 0.23 7.41
C PRO A 242 -8.03 0.18 8.32
N THR A 243 -7.90 -0.46 9.49
CA THR A 243 -8.99 -0.52 10.50
C THR A 243 -9.22 0.82 11.18
N GLU A 244 -8.31 1.77 11.01
CA GLU A 244 -8.42 3.16 11.43
C GLU A 244 -8.77 4.08 10.23
N ILE A 245 -8.06 5.21 10.09
CA ILE A 245 -8.37 6.26 9.11
C ILE A 245 -7.55 6.08 7.82
N VAL A 246 -6.22 5.98 7.94
CA VAL A 246 -5.25 5.87 6.82
C VAL A 246 -4.01 5.09 7.25
N PHE A 247 -3.27 4.49 6.31
CA PHE A 247 -1.91 4.04 6.61
C PHE A 247 -0.99 5.24 6.81
N THR A 248 -0.10 5.18 7.82
CA THR A 248 0.85 6.25 8.14
C THR A 248 2.27 5.85 7.76
N GLU A 249 3.20 6.80 7.84
CA GLU A 249 4.64 6.54 7.66
C GLU A 249 5.18 5.49 8.62
N VAL A 250 4.67 5.43 9.85
CA VAL A 250 5.05 4.41 10.83
C VAL A 250 4.62 3.03 10.37
N HIS A 251 3.44 2.92 9.75
CA HIS A 251 2.93 1.66 9.21
C HIS A 251 3.77 1.19 8.01
N VAL A 252 4.16 2.13 7.15
CA VAL A 252 5.07 1.85 6.02
C VAL A 252 6.41 1.34 6.53
N ALA A 253 7.04 2.06 7.46
CA ALA A 253 8.34 1.68 8.02
C ALA A 253 8.31 0.31 8.71
N ALA A 254 7.20 -0.03 9.40
CA ALA A 254 7.02 -1.35 10.01
C ALA A 254 6.92 -2.45 8.94
N ALA A 255 6.10 -2.23 7.90
CA ALA A 255 5.95 -3.19 6.80
C ALA A 255 7.25 -3.41 6.02
N GLU A 256 8.05 -2.35 5.82
CA GLU A 256 9.38 -2.42 5.19
C GLU A 256 10.40 -3.21 6.03
N GLN A 257 10.40 -3.03 7.34
CA GLN A 257 11.26 -3.80 8.26
C GLN A 257 10.90 -5.29 8.30
N VAL A 258 9.60 -5.62 8.32
CA VAL A 258 9.15 -7.01 8.19
C VAL A 258 9.56 -7.58 6.83
N SER A 259 9.34 -6.83 5.74
CA SER A 259 9.71 -7.26 4.39
C SER A 259 11.20 -7.56 4.27
N ALA A 260 12.07 -6.69 4.81
CA ALA A 260 13.52 -6.89 4.82
C ALA A 260 13.94 -8.12 5.64
N SER A 261 13.24 -8.39 6.74
CA SER A 261 13.49 -9.58 7.56
C SER A 261 13.08 -10.86 6.84
N LEU A 262 11.91 -10.85 6.21
CA LEU A 262 11.44 -11.95 5.38
C LEU A 262 12.35 -12.21 4.18
N ALA A 263 12.83 -11.15 3.51
CA ALA A 263 13.71 -11.29 2.35
C ALA A 263 14.98 -12.08 2.67
N ARG A 264 15.63 -11.77 3.80
CA ARG A 264 16.80 -12.52 4.29
C ARG A 264 16.51 -14.00 4.54
N ALA A 265 15.28 -14.32 4.97
CA ALA A 265 14.86 -15.69 5.18
C ALA A 265 14.61 -16.45 3.87
N LEU A 266 13.94 -15.79 2.92
CA LEU A 266 13.61 -16.36 1.62
C LEU A 266 14.82 -16.51 0.70
N ASP A 267 15.87 -15.72 0.86
CA ASP A 267 17.07 -15.78 0.02
C ASP A 267 17.86 -17.09 0.14
N ARG A 268 17.59 -17.89 1.17
CA ARG A 268 18.22 -19.21 1.35
C ARG A 268 17.73 -20.25 0.32
N TRP A 269 16.69 -19.93 -0.45
CA TRP A 269 15.98 -20.78 -1.41
C TRP A 269 16.00 -20.17 -2.80
#